data_AF-A0A8J7T3J3-F1
#
_entry.id   AF-A0A8J7T3J3-F1
#
_cell.length_a   1.000
_cell.length_b   1.000
_cell.length_c   1.000
_cell.angle_alpha   90.00
_cell.angle_beta   90.00
_cell.angle_gamma   90.00
#
_symmetry.space_group_name_H-M   'P 1'
#
loop_
_entity.id
_entity.type
_entity.pdbx_description
1 polymer ?
#
loop_
_entity_poly.entity_id
_entity_poly.type
_entity_poly.pdbx_seq_one_letter_code
_entity_poly.pdbx_strand_id
1 'polypeptide(L)'
;MSFTHRLIRWAATTLGTVVGGLYLFALYTCTFWLVVGSLSAIQVRDNIETYNLPFTFNNTVDAENLLLRAQGRIYANLENKDLLSQKQNDEYARFLDVVKNFALAGENNDATVYWDREQTPAFQRAEATCPPVPDLGSAALPGCASLYEYRALGAEIKALLDSGILDTIAESETAALAQFQQFKSLSDFVDVNRFFERLRFTSFLTAPREILVMLLTIIMGVLGSVITMTWTFVRRDSGLSVRRFLLLPFVGGMSAFIVLIFLKAGQLTLTAGETTDELSPFVLSFVGIISGLLSERAYGRISEVGQNFFRVDARQDRWGIRLDEALAAAGVSVEEVARHLDLDEVDAAELVEGKAAADPVQQQLIAALVRSEPRVLFTDIPPAAVPRSPPVPAAPTAVPAAGADTVPVTP
;
A
#
# COMPACT_ATOMS: atom_id res chain seq x y z
N MET A 1 -4.74 56.85 -9.63
CA MET A 1 -5.06 55.41 -9.78
C MET A 1 -5.78 54.94 -8.53
N SER A 2 -7.02 54.49 -8.70
CA SER A 2 -8.10 54.59 -7.71
C SER A 2 -8.12 53.44 -6.70
N PHE A 3 -8.56 53.76 -5.48
CA PHE A 3 -8.91 52.84 -4.40
C PHE A 3 -9.79 51.66 -4.87
N THR A 4 -10.69 51.90 -5.83
CA THR A 4 -11.56 50.88 -6.43
C THR A 4 -10.80 49.74 -7.10
N HIS A 5 -9.71 50.01 -7.80
CA HIS A 5 -8.90 48.97 -8.44
C HIS A 5 -8.16 48.09 -7.40
N ARG A 6 -7.75 48.67 -6.27
CA ARG A 6 -7.13 47.91 -5.18
C ARG A 6 -8.16 46.99 -4.50
N LEU A 7 -9.38 47.47 -4.30
CA LEU A 7 -10.45 46.72 -3.65
C LEU A 7 -10.92 45.52 -4.51
N ILE A 8 -11.07 45.71 -5.82
CA ILE A 8 -11.43 44.63 -6.76
C ILE A 8 -10.33 43.56 -6.80
N ARG A 9 -9.05 43.96 -6.88
CA ARG A 9 -7.93 43.00 -6.89
C ARG A 9 -7.88 42.20 -5.58
N TRP A 10 -8.10 42.86 -4.44
CA TRP A 10 -8.13 42.17 -3.14
C TRP A 10 -9.29 41.17 -3.06
N ALA A 11 -10.51 41.58 -3.43
CA ALA A 11 -11.69 40.70 -3.43
C ALA A 11 -11.53 39.50 -4.37
N ALA A 12 -10.94 39.69 -5.56
CA ALA A 12 -10.67 38.59 -6.48
C ALA A 12 -9.65 37.59 -5.90
N THR A 13 -8.59 38.07 -5.24
CA THR A 13 -7.59 37.19 -4.62
C THR A 13 -8.13 36.43 -3.41
N THR A 14 -8.97 37.05 -2.58
CA THR A 14 -9.55 36.39 -1.41
C THR A 14 -10.57 35.34 -1.84
N LEU A 15 -11.44 35.67 -2.80
CA LEU A 15 -12.41 34.71 -3.35
C LEU A 15 -11.70 33.49 -3.98
N GLY A 16 -10.66 33.72 -4.78
CA GLY A 16 -9.86 32.64 -5.37
C GLY A 16 -9.20 31.75 -4.31
N THR A 17 -8.72 32.34 -3.21
CA THR A 17 -8.12 31.59 -2.10
C THR A 17 -9.16 30.73 -1.37
N VAL A 18 -10.36 31.27 -1.10
CA VAL A 18 -11.43 30.51 -0.42
C VAL A 18 -11.91 29.35 -1.30
N VAL A 19 -12.16 29.60 -2.58
CA VAL A 19 -12.60 28.56 -3.53
C VAL A 19 -11.53 27.49 -3.70
N GLY A 20 -10.26 27.88 -3.84
CA GLY A 20 -9.14 26.95 -3.93
C GLY A 20 -8.98 26.09 -2.67
N GLY A 21 -9.11 26.70 -1.49
CA GLY A 21 -9.07 25.99 -0.21
C GLY A 21 -10.23 24.99 -0.04
N LEU A 22 -11.45 25.39 -0.40
CA LEU A 22 -12.62 24.50 -0.34
C LEU A 22 -12.49 23.32 -1.31
N TYR A 23 -11.96 23.56 -2.51
CA TYR A 23 -11.67 22.50 -3.47
C TYR A 23 -10.62 21.51 -2.94
N LEU A 24 -9.52 21.99 -2.35
CA LEU A 24 -8.51 21.12 -1.74
C LEU A 24 -9.11 20.29 -0.61
N PHE A 25 -9.93 20.90 0.24
CA PHE A 25 -10.62 20.19 1.32
C PHE A 25 -11.55 19.09 0.78
N ALA A 26 -12.31 19.38 -0.27
CA ALA A 26 -13.17 18.39 -0.92
C ALA A 26 -12.35 17.24 -1.53
N LEU A 27 -11.22 17.54 -2.18
CA LEU A 27 -10.32 16.52 -2.70
C LEU A 27 -9.72 15.65 -1.60
N TYR A 28 -9.24 16.23 -0.50
CA TYR A 28 -8.71 15.47 0.64
C TYR A 28 -9.78 14.56 1.25
N THR A 29 -10.99 15.08 1.43
CA THR A 29 -12.10 14.30 1.97
C THR A 29 -12.41 13.13 1.04
N CYS A 30 -12.50 13.37 -0.27
CA CYS A 30 -12.77 12.33 -1.26
C CYS A 30 -11.64 11.29 -1.33
N THR A 31 -10.38 11.69 -1.40
CA THR A 31 -9.24 10.76 -1.48
C THR A 31 -9.07 9.96 -0.20
N PHE A 32 -9.11 10.61 0.97
CA PHE A 32 -9.05 9.93 2.27
C PHE A 32 -10.12 8.85 2.36
N TRP A 33 -11.33 9.19 1.94
CA TRP A 33 -12.46 8.29 2.03
C TRP A 33 -12.38 7.12 1.06
N LEU A 34 -11.92 7.36 -0.18
CA LEU A 34 -11.62 6.29 -1.14
C LEU A 34 -10.48 5.37 -0.66
N VAL A 35 -9.48 5.91 0.03
CA VAL A 35 -8.40 5.13 0.66
C VAL A 35 -8.94 4.23 1.75
N VAL A 36 -9.73 4.78 2.69
CA VAL A 36 -10.33 4.01 3.79
C VAL A 36 -11.21 2.90 3.23
N GLY A 37 -12.07 3.21 2.25
CA GLY A 37 -12.87 2.20 1.58
C GLY A 37 -12.02 1.11 0.94
N SER A 38 -11.03 1.47 0.13
CA SER A 38 -10.19 0.48 -0.55
C SER A 38 -9.43 -0.42 0.46
N LEU A 39 -8.89 0.15 1.54
CA LEU A 39 -8.19 -0.62 2.59
C LEU A 39 -9.14 -1.55 3.35
N SER A 40 -10.32 -1.06 3.75
CA SER A 40 -11.31 -1.89 4.44
C SER A 40 -11.80 -3.04 3.56
N ALA A 41 -12.03 -2.78 2.26
CA ALA A 41 -12.42 -3.82 1.31
C ALA A 41 -11.33 -4.89 1.15
N ILE A 42 -10.05 -4.49 1.06
CA ILE A 42 -8.92 -5.43 0.98
C ILE A 42 -8.81 -6.26 2.26
N GLN A 43 -8.86 -5.63 3.43
CA GLN A 43 -8.76 -6.34 4.72
C GLN A 43 -9.89 -7.36 4.91
N VAL A 44 -11.13 -6.97 4.60
CA VAL A 44 -12.28 -7.88 4.71
C VAL A 44 -12.13 -9.05 3.74
N ARG A 45 -11.66 -8.80 2.52
CA ARG A 45 -11.42 -9.85 1.54
C ARG A 45 -10.32 -10.81 1.99
N ASP A 46 -9.17 -10.29 2.42
CA ASP A 46 -8.05 -11.10 2.91
C ASP A 46 -8.51 -11.98 4.10
N ASN A 47 -9.35 -11.45 4.99
CA ASN A 47 -9.95 -12.22 6.08
C ASN A 47 -10.85 -13.34 5.56
N ILE A 48 -11.75 -13.08 4.60
CA ILE A 48 -12.64 -14.12 4.04
C ILE A 48 -11.84 -15.23 3.37
N GLU A 49 -10.84 -14.88 2.56
CA GLU A 49 -9.98 -15.83 1.85
C GLU A 49 -9.19 -16.69 2.85
N THR A 50 -8.72 -16.10 3.96
CA THR A 50 -8.02 -16.83 5.03
C THR A 50 -8.89 -17.89 5.71
N TYR A 51 -10.19 -17.61 5.90
CA TYR A 51 -11.12 -18.54 6.55
C TYR A 51 -11.79 -19.54 5.60
N ASN A 52 -11.46 -19.50 4.30
CA ASN A 52 -11.98 -20.41 3.27
C ASN A 52 -13.52 -20.54 3.32
N LEU A 53 -14.20 -19.42 3.60
CA LEU A 53 -15.63 -19.40 3.80
C LEU A 53 -16.34 -19.59 2.44
N PRO A 54 -17.43 -20.37 2.38
CA PRO A 54 -18.13 -20.67 1.12
C PRO A 54 -18.95 -19.49 0.57
N PHE A 55 -18.75 -18.28 1.09
CA PHE A 55 -19.54 -17.09 0.75
C PHE A 55 -18.73 -16.17 -0.17
N THR A 56 -19.40 -15.59 -1.15
CA THR A 56 -18.84 -14.52 -1.99
C THR A 56 -19.57 -13.21 -1.70
N PHE A 57 -18.95 -12.07 -2.03
CA PHE A 57 -19.57 -10.74 -1.90
C PHE A 57 -20.89 -10.60 -2.68
N ASN A 58 -21.18 -11.49 -3.63
CA ASN A 58 -22.44 -11.51 -4.35
C ASN A 58 -23.60 -12.08 -3.53
N ASN A 59 -23.32 -12.81 -2.44
CA ASN A 59 -24.31 -13.50 -1.61
C ASN A 59 -24.34 -12.93 -0.17
N THR A 60 -24.26 -11.61 -0.03
CA THR A 60 -24.29 -10.91 1.28
C THR A 60 -25.57 -11.22 2.07
N VAL A 61 -26.70 -11.36 1.38
CA VAL A 61 -27.98 -11.75 1.98
C VAL A 61 -27.92 -13.15 2.61
N ASP A 62 -27.24 -14.10 1.97
CA ASP A 62 -27.08 -15.45 2.51
C ASP A 62 -26.17 -15.45 3.74
N ALA A 63 -25.10 -14.64 3.71
CA ALA A 63 -24.21 -14.45 4.85
C ALA A 63 -24.96 -13.83 6.06
N GLU A 64 -25.80 -12.83 5.83
CA GLU A 64 -26.62 -12.21 6.87
C GLU A 64 -27.64 -13.20 7.46
N ASN A 65 -28.33 -13.97 6.60
CA ASN A 65 -29.25 -15.02 7.05
C ASN A 65 -28.55 -16.11 7.86
N LEU A 66 -27.33 -16.49 7.49
CA LEU A 66 -26.51 -17.44 8.25
C LEU A 66 -26.09 -16.87 9.61
N LEU A 67 -25.70 -15.59 9.65
CA LEU A 67 -25.37 -14.90 10.90
C LEU A 67 -26.56 -14.89 11.86
N LEU A 68 -27.76 -14.57 11.36
CA LEU A 68 -28.99 -14.57 12.16
C LEU A 68 -29.34 -15.97 12.69
N ARG A 69 -29.23 -17.01 11.84
CA ARG A 69 -29.46 -18.41 12.26
C ARG A 69 -28.44 -18.86 13.29
N ALA A 70 -27.18 -18.45 13.14
CA ALA A 70 -26.13 -18.75 14.08
C ALA A 70 -26.32 -18.08 15.43
N GLN A 71 -26.62 -16.78 15.43
CA GLN A 71 -26.96 -16.05 16.66
C GLN A 71 -28.13 -16.74 17.37
N GLY A 72 -29.18 -17.13 16.64
CA GLY A 72 -30.30 -17.89 17.22
C GLY A 72 -29.87 -19.20 17.89
N ARG A 73 -28.95 -19.97 17.29
CA ARG A 73 -28.40 -21.20 17.91
C ARG A 73 -27.57 -20.91 19.15
N ILE A 74 -26.76 -19.86 19.14
CA ILE A 74 -25.95 -19.46 20.31
C ILE A 74 -26.86 -19.05 21.46
N TYR A 75 -27.88 -18.22 21.20
CA TYR A 75 -28.85 -17.83 22.23
C TYR A 75 -29.61 -19.04 22.80
N ALA A 76 -30.06 -19.97 21.95
CA ALA A 76 -30.72 -21.20 22.42
C ALA A 76 -29.79 -22.09 23.26
N ASN A 77 -28.50 -22.19 22.89
CA ASN A 77 -27.52 -22.94 23.67
C ASN A 77 -27.19 -22.26 25.00
N LEU A 78 -27.11 -20.92 25.03
CA LEU A 78 -26.91 -20.15 26.26
C LEU A 78 -28.12 -20.27 27.19
N GLU A 79 -29.35 -20.24 26.66
CA GLU A 79 -30.57 -20.46 27.43
C GLU A 79 -30.60 -21.87 28.06
N ASN A 80 -30.21 -22.90 27.30
CA ASN A 80 -30.06 -24.25 27.85
C ASN A 80 -28.94 -24.34 28.90
N LYS A 81 -27.83 -23.61 28.74
CA LYS A 81 -26.75 -23.53 29.73
C LYS A 81 -27.21 -22.83 31.00
N ASP A 82 -28.02 -21.78 30.88
CA ASP A 82 -28.59 -21.07 32.04
C ASP A 82 -29.55 -21.98 32.82
N LEU A 83 -30.37 -22.78 32.13
CA LEU A 83 -31.23 -23.79 32.75
C LEU A 83 -30.43 -24.88 33.48
N LEU A 84 -29.34 -25.38 32.88
CA LEU A 84 -28.46 -26.39 33.51
C LEU A 84 -27.71 -25.81 34.72
N SER A 85 -27.21 -24.57 34.59
CA SER A 85 -26.56 -23.83 35.67
C SER A 85 -27.53 -23.55 36.82
N GLN A 86 -28.77 -23.14 36.52
CA GLN A 86 -29.81 -22.92 37.50
C GLN A 86 -30.15 -24.21 38.26
N LYS A 87 -30.34 -25.33 37.55
CA LYS A 87 -30.57 -26.64 38.19
C LYS A 87 -29.41 -27.04 39.09
N GLN A 88 -28.17 -26.82 38.66
CA GLN A 88 -26.98 -27.10 39.47
C GLN A 88 -26.93 -26.21 40.72
N ASN A 89 -27.24 -24.92 40.59
CA ASN A 89 -27.28 -23.98 41.70
C ASN A 89 -28.39 -24.32 42.70
N ASP A 90 -29.56 -24.77 42.24
CA ASP A 90 -30.67 -25.18 43.09
C ASP A 90 -30.34 -26.46 43.89
N GLU A 91 -29.73 -27.47 43.25
CA GLU A 91 -29.29 -28.69 43.97
C GLU A 91 -28.13 -28.39 44.93
N TYR A 92 -27.22 -27.49 44.55
CA TYR A 92 -26.14 -27.04 45.44
C TYR A 92 -26.68 -26.24 46.63
N ALA A 93 -27.68 -25.38 46.43
CA ALA A 93 -28.33 -24.65 47.50
C ALA A 93 -29.04 -25.60 48.49
N ARG A 94 -29.70 -26.65 47.99
CA ARG A 94 -30.26 -27.73 48.83
C ARG A 94 -29.19 -28.45 49.63
N PHE A 95 -28.06 -28.80 48.99
CA PHE A 95 -26.92 -29.39 49.69
C PHE A 95 -26.42 -28.50 50.83
N LEU A 96 -26.24 -27.21 50.58
CA LEU A 96 -25.81 -26.26 51.61
C LEU A 96 -26.83 -26.13 52.74
N ASP A 97 -28.12 -26.23 52.47
CA ASP A 97 -29.15 -26.21 53.51
C ASP A 97 -29.05 -27.46 54.41
N VAL A 98 -28.92 -28.66 53.81
CA VAL A 98 -28.71 -29.92 54.54
C VAL A 98 -27.42 -29.87 55.37
N VAL A 99 -26.32 -29.37 54.78
CA VAL A 99 -25.04 -29.21 55.49
C VAL A 99 -25.16 -28.20 56.62
N LYS A 100 -25.84 -27.07 56.46
CA LYS A 100 -26.09 -26.09 57.53
C LYS A 100 -26.95 -26.66 58.65
N ASN A 101 -27.95 -27.49 58.33
CA ASN A 101 -28.79 -28.17 59.31
C ASN A 101 -27.99 -29.21 60.13
N PHE A 102 -26.89 -29.72 59.58
CA PHE A 102 -25.95 -30.60 60.25
C PHE A 102 -24.81 -29.90 60.99
N ALA A 103 -24.31 -28.81 60.42
CA ALA A 103 -23.19 -28.04 60.92
C ALA A 103 -23.72 -26.94 61.84
N LEU A 104 -23.67 -27.21 63.14
CA LEU A 104 -23.62 -26.16 64.16
C LEU A 104 -22.56 -25.12 63.76
N ALA A 105 -23.02 -23.90 63.46
CA ALA A 105 -22.31 -22.62 63.44
C ALA A 105 -20.77 -22.70 63.53
N GLY A 106 -20.10 -22.84 62.39
CA GLY A 106 -18.69 -22.49 62.22
C GLY A 106 -18.57 -21.41 61.15
N GLU A 107 -18.05 -20.24 61.52
CA GLU A 107 -18.20 -18.94 60.84
C GLU A 107 -17.63 -18.81 59.40
N ASN A 108 -17.11 -19.88 58.79
CA ASN A 108 -16.49 -19.82 57.46
C ASN A 108 -17.18 -20.75 56.47
N ASN A 109 -18.06 -20.15 55.65
CA ASN A 109 -18.96 -20.78 54.68
C ASN A 109 -18.29 -21.20 53.35
N ASP A 110 -17.06 -21.73 53.38
CA ASP A 110 -16.43 -22.21 52.14
C ASP A 110 -16.72 -23.69 51.91
N ALA A 111 -17.73 -23.94 51.09
CA ALA A 111 -18.33 -25.25 50.86
C ALA A 111 -17.42 -26.24 50.09
N THR A 112 -16.38 -25.72 49.42
CA THR A 112 -15.38 -26.53 48.70
C THR A 112 -14.47 -27.35 49.62
N VAL A 113 -14.39 -27.02 50.91
CA VAL A 113 -13.53 -27.68 51.91
C VAL A 113 -14.23 -28.84 52.64
N TYR A 114 -15.53 -29.06 52.41
CA TYR A 114 -16.32 -30.04 53.18
C TYR A 114 -16.09 -31.50 52.79
N TRP A 115 -15.61 -31.78 51.58
CA TRP A 115 -15.35 -33.16 51.13
C TRP A 115 -14.08 -33.76 51.72
N ASP A 116 -13.13 -32.91 52.18
CA ASP A 116 -11.77 -33.31 52.56
C ASP A 116 -11.42 -32.99 54.03
N ARG A 117 -12.33 -32.37 54.79
CA ARG A 117 -12.11 -32.09 56.23
C ARG A 117 -12.41 -33.31 57.09
N GLU A 118 -11.66 -33.42 58.19
CA GLU A 118 -11.97 -34.34 59.29
C GLU A 118 -13.44 -34.19 59.69
N GLN A 119 -14.22 -35.25 59.48
CA GLN A 119 -15.62 -35.31 59.87
C GLN A 119 -15.76 -34.92 61.34
N THR A 120 -16.72 -34.04 61.65
CA THR A 120 -16.92 -33.62 63.04
C THR A 120 -17.19 -34.84 63.94
N PRO A 121 -16.81 -34.82 65.23
CA PRO A 121 -17.10 -35.92 66.15
C PRO A 121 -18.60 -36.25 66.28
N ALA A 122 -19.49 -35.33 65.89
CA ALA A 122 -20.94 -35.58 65.82
C ALA A 122 -21.30 -36.41 64.57
N PHE A 123 -20.71 -36.07 63.42
CA PHE A 123 -20.89 -36.83 62.18
C PHE A 123 -20.33 -38.24 62.31
N GLN A 124 -19.11 -38.41 62.84
CA GLN A 124 -18.51 -39.73 63.06
C GLN A 124 -19.35 -40.60 64.01
N ARG A 125 -19.96 -40.00 65.04
CA ARG A 125 -20.88 -40.71 65.95
C ARG A 125 -22.17 -41.11 65.25
N ALA A 126 -22.76 -40.24 64.43
CA ALA A 126 -23.91 -40.59 63.62
C ALA A 126 -23.56 -41.71 62.62
N GLU A 127 -22.43 -41.62 61.93
CA GLU A 127 -21.94 -42.64 61.01
C GLU A 127 -21.70 -44.00 61.68
N ALA A 128 -21.18 -44.01 62.91
CA ALA A 128 -20.98 -45.24 63.69
C ALA A 128 -22.29 -45.85 64.22
N THR A 129 -23.33 -45.03 64.42
CA THR A 129 -24.58 -45.44 65.07
C THR A 129 -25.70 -45.77 64.08
N CYS A 130 -25.71 -45.11 62.92
CA CYS A 130 -26.74 -45.27 61.90
C CYS A 130 -26.36 -46.39 60.91
N PRO A 131 -27.24 -47.36 60.63
CA PRO A 131 -26.98 -48.40 59.63
C PRO A 131 -26.82 -47.79 58.24
N PRO A 132 -26.09 -48.44 57.31
CA PRO A 132 -25.78 -47.87 55.99
C PRO A 132 -27.00 -47.68 55.09
N VAL A 133 -28.05 -48.49 55.27
CA VAL A 133 -29.32 -48.41 54.52
C VAL A 133 -30.42 -48.02 55.50
N PRO A 134 -31.28 -47.05 55.17
CA PRO A 134 -32.41 -46.71 56.03
C PRO A 134 -33.39 -47.89 56.07
N ASP A 135 -33.65 -48.42 57.28
CA ASP A 135 -34.81 -49.26 57.54
C ASP A 135 -35.89 -48.40 58.23
N LEU A 136 -37.14 -48.89 58.28
CA LEU A 136 -38.25 -48.13 58.86
C LEU A 136 -38.02 -47.74 60.35
N GLY A 137 -37.08 -48.39 61.05
CA GLY A 137 -36.76 -48.11 62.44
C GLY A 137 -35.58 -47.14 62.64
N SER A 138 -34.60 -47.15 61.74
CA SER A 138 -33.36 -46.40 61.85
C SER A 138 -33.52 -44.93 61.49
N ALA A 139 -34.51 -44.59 60.67
CA ALA A 139 -34.85 -43.20 60.34
C ALA A 139 -35.39 -42.40 61.54
N ALA A 140 -35.87 -43.08 62.59
CA ALA A 140 -36.40 -42.44 63.81
C ALA A 140 -35.30 -42.03 64.82
N LEU A 141 -34.05 -42.47 64.62
CA LEU A 141 -32.94 -42.11 65.49
C LEU A 141 -32.48 -40.66 65.20
N PRO A 142 -32.30 -39.82 66.24
CA PRO A 142 -31.92 -38.42 66.06
C PRO A 142 -30.56 -38.30 65.34
N GLY A 143 -30.54 -37.63 64.20
CA GLY A 143 -29.36 -37.42 63.36
C GLY A 143 -29.15 -38.44 62.24
N CYS A 144 -29.86 -39.58 62.23
CA CYS A 144 -29.76 -40.55 61.14
C CYS A 144 -30.51 -40.11 59.87
N ALA A 145 -31.68 -39.48 60.02
CA ALA A 145 -32.47 -38.97 58.89
C ALA A 145 -31.68 -37.99 58.02
N SER A 146 -31.03 -37.03 58.65
CA SER A 146 -30.18 -36.08 57.96
C SER A 146 -28.97 -36.80 57.33
N LEU A 147 -28.39 -37.82 57.98
CA LEU A 147 -27.19 -38.51 57.47
C LEU A 147 -27.51 -39.29 56.19
N TYR A 148 -28.69 -39.88 56.14
CA TYR A 148 -29.19 -40.51 54.92
C TYR A 148 -29.41 -39.49 53.81
N GLU A 149 -29.99 -38.33 54.12
CA GLU A 149 -30.16 -37.24 53.15
C GLU A 149 -28.80 -36.74 52.63
N TYR A 150 -27.81 -36.54 53.51
CA TYR A 150 -26.45 -36.16 53.13
C TYR A 150 -25.77 -37.21 52.23
N ARG A 151 -25.90 -38.50 52.56
CA ARG A 151 -25.35 -39.60 51.74
C ARG A 151 -26.04 -39.71 50.38
N ALA A 152 -27.36 -39.57 50.35
CA ALA A 152 -28.13 -39.59 49.11
C ALA A 152 -27.72 -38.42 48.21
N LEU A 153 -27.67 -37.20 48.75
CA LEU A 153 -27.29 -36.00 48.00
C LEU A 153 -25.82 -36.03 47.57
N GLY A 154 -24.92 -36.57 48.39
CA GLY A 154 -23.53 -36.78 48.02
C GLY A 154 -23.35 -37.83 46.91
N ALA A 155 -24.17 -38.88 46.90
CA ALA A 155 -24.18 -39.85 45.81
C ALA A 155 -24.71 -39.26 44.50
N GLU A 156 -25.74 -38.40 44.57
CA GLU A 156 -26.28 -37.68 43.41
C GLU A 156 -25.28 -36.67 42.84
N ILE A 157 -24.65 -35.87 43.71
CA ILE A 157 -23.59 -34.92 43.30
C ILE A 157 -22.42 -35.68 42.67
N LYS A 158 -21.96 -36.78 43.29
CA LYS A 158 -20.89 -37.61 42.73
C LYS A 158 -21.28 -38.22 41.39
N ALA A 159 -22.52 -38.72 41.25
CA ALA A 159 -23.01 -39.22 39.98
C ALA A 159 -23.06 -38.12 38.90
N LEU A 160 -23.38 -36.88 39.27
CA LEU A 160 -23.31 -35.73 38.36
C LEU A 160 -21.87 -35.37 37.96
N LEU A 161 -20.92 -35.40 38.90
CA LEU A 161 -19.49 -35.21 38.60
C LEU A 161 -18.94 -36.33 37.71
N ASP A 162 -19.21 -37.58 38.05
CA ASP A 162 -18.74 -38.77 37.32
C ASP A 162 -19.43 -38.90 35.93
N SER A 163 -20.60 -38.27 35.74
CA SER A 163 -21.28 -38.23 34.44
C SER A 163 -20.57 -37.35 33.40
N GLY A 164 -19.49 -36.65 33.78
CA GLY A 164 -18.69 -35.82 32.88
C GLY A 164 -19.37 -34.52 32.48
N ILE A 165 -20.45 -34.10 33.17
CA ILE A 165 -21.19 -32.88 32.84
C ILE A 165 -20.26 -31.65 32.87
N LEU A 166 -19.32 -31.57 33.81
CA LEU A 166 -18.33 -30.49 33.88
C LEU A 166 -17.43 -30.43 32.63
N ASP A 167 -16.98 -31.59 32.15
CA ASP A 167 -16.18 -31.69 30.92
C ASP A 167 -17.03 -31.30 29.70
N THR A 168 -18.29 -31.72 29.63
CA THR A 168 -19.20 -31.30 28.55
C THR A 168 -19.49 -29.80 28.57
N ILE A 169 -19.56 -29.17 29.74
CA ILE A 169 -19.73 -27.72 29.86
C ILE A 169 -18.47 -27.01 29.36
N ALA A 170 -17.28 -27.45 29.75
CA ALA A 170 -16.01 -26.88 29.30
C ALA A 170 -15.79 -27.06 27.78
N GLU A 171 -16.10 -28.24 27.24
CA GLU A 171 -16.04 -28.51 25.79
C GLU A 171 -17.07 -27.67 25.03
N SER A 172 -18.28 -27.52 25.55
CA SER A 172 -19.29 -26.64 24.95
C SER A 172 -18.88 -25.17 24.94
N GLU A 173 -18.15 -24.71 25.95
CA GLU A 173 -17.70 -23.33 26.07
C GLU A 173 -16.57 -23.02 25.09
N THR A 174 -15.60 -23.92 24.96
CA THR A 174 -14.55 -23.80 23.96
C THR A 174 -15.09 -23.89 22.53
N ALA A 175 -16.05 -24.79 22.27
CA ALA A 175 -16.74 -24.86 20.98
C ALA A 175 -17.58 -23.59 20.69
N ALA A 176 -18.26 -23.03 21.69
CA ALA A 176 -19.01 -21.79 21.57
C ALA A 176 -18.08 -20.59 21.31
N LEU A 177 -16.92 -20.52 21.97
CA LEU A 177 -15.91 -19.48 21.74
C LEU A 177 -15.32 -19.57 20.32
N ALA A 178 -14.99 -20.77 19.84
CA ALA A 178 -14.51 -20.98 18.48
C ALA A 178 -15.57 -20.56 17.44
N GLN A 179 -16.83 -20.94 17.66
CA GLN A 179 -17.95 -20.49 16.84
C GLN A 179 -18.09 -18.96 16.89
N PHE A 180 -17.99 -18.35 18.07
CA PHE A 180 -18.10 -16.90 18.23
C PHE A 180 -16.99 -16.15 17.48
N GLN A 181 -15.76 -16.65 17.49
CA GLN A 181 -14.67 -16.10 16.68
C GLN A 181 -14.96 -16.16 15.18
N GLN A 182 -15.53 -17.28 14.71
CA GLN A 182 -15.97 -17.41 13.31
C GLN A 182 -17.14 -16.46 12.99
N PHE A 183 -18.04 -16.19 13.94
CA PHE A 183 -19.12 -15.22 13.74
C PHE A 183 -18.67 -13.77 13.82
N LYS A 184 -17.59 -13.48 14.55
CA LYS A 184 -17.02 -12.13 14.61
C LYS A 184 -16.53 -11.67 13.24
N SER A 185 -15.83 -12.53 12.49
CA SER A 185 -15.41 -12.19 11.13
C SER A 185 -16.60 -12.00 10.19
N LEU A 186 -17.68 -12.77 10.37
CA LEU A 186 -18.92 -12.63 9.63
C LEU A 186 -19.68 -11.34 9.99
N SER A 187 -19.70 -10.94 11.27
CA SER A 187 -20.31 -9.66 11.70
C SER A 187 -19.52 -8.48 11.17
N ASP A 188 -18.19 -8.53 11.25
CA ASP A 188 -17.32 -7.49 10.72
C ASP A 188 -17.55 -7.34 9.19
N PHE A 189 -17.73 -8.46 8.48
CA PHE A 189 -18.11 -8.45 7.06
C PHE A 189 -19.45 -7.77 6.81
N VAL A 190 -20.50 -8.11 7.58
CA VAL A 190 -21.84 -7.54 7.41
C VAL A 190 -21.82 -6.04 7.72
N ASP A 191 -21.13 -5.61 8.77
CA ASP A 191 -21.02 -4.21 9.15
C ASP A 191 -20.26 -3.41 8.10
N VAL A 192 -19.18 -3.95 7.56
CA VAL A 192 -18.47 -3.34 6.43
C VAL A 192 -19.38 -3.28 5.22
N ASN A 193 -20.08 -4.36 4.86
CA ASN A 193 -21.01 -4.35 3.72
C ASN A 193 -22.11 -3.29 3.88
N ARG A 194 -22.72 -3.17 5.07
CA ARG A 194 -23.72 -2.12 5.37
C ARG A 194 -23.14 -0.72 5.29
N PHE A 195 -21.89 -0.54 5.74
CA PHE A 195 -21.17 0.72 5.56
C PHE A 195 -21.02 1.05 4.08
N PHE A 196 -20.55 0.13 3.25
CA PHE A 196 -20.43 0.33 1.79
C PHE A 196 -21.78 0.55 1.10
N GLU A 197 -22.83 -0.15 1.52
CA GLU A 197 -24.18 0.01 0.99
C GLU A 197 -24.76 1.39 1.29
N ARG A 198 -24.64 1.86 2.54
CA ARG A 198 -25.03 3.22 2.94
C ARG A 198 -24.37 4.29 2.07
N LEU A 199 -23.18 3.99 1.59
CA LEU A 199 -22.36 4.90 0.81
C LEU A 199 -22.56 4.73 -0.70
N ARG A 200 -23.29 3.70 -1.16
CA ARG A 200 -23.44 3.29 -2.57
C ARG A 200 -22.14 2.85 -3.25
N PHE A 201 -21.22 2.23 -2.49
CA PHE A 201 -19.95 1.70 -2.99
C PHE A 201 -19.91 0.17 -3.02
N THR A 202 -21.06 -0.50 -3.07
CA THR A 202 -21.14 -1.97 -3.13
C THR A 202 -20.36 -2.56 -4.30
N SER A 203 -20.24 -1.84 -5.42
CA SER A 203 -19.43 -2.24 -6.56
C SER A 203 -17.94 -2.44 -6.24
N PHE A 204 -17.40 -1.74 -5.24
CA PHE A 204 -16.00 -1.91 -4.81
C PHE A 204 -15.79 -3.26 -4.14
N LEU A 205 -16.76 -3.72 -3.36
CA LEU A 205 -16.67 -5.00 -2.66
C LEU A 205 -16.67 -6.19 -3.63
N THR A 206 -17.33 -6.04 -4.77
CA THR A 206 -17.35 -7.07 -5.82
C THR A 206 -16.11 -7.09 -6.70
N ALA A 207 -15.24 -6.09 -6.61
CA ALA A 207 -14.06 -5.99 -7.47
C ALA A 207 -12.97 -7.01 -7.05
N PRO A 208 -12.25 -7.63 -8.02
CA PRO A 208 -11.04 -8.40 -7.77
C PRO A 208 -10.00 -7.66 -6.92
N ARG A 209 -9.21 -8.39 -6.13
CA ARG A 209 -8.22 -7.83 -5.19
C ARG A 209 -7.20 -6.98 -5.93
N GLU A 210 -6.79 -7.45 -7.10
CA GLU A 210 -5.84 -6.79 -7.99
C GLU A 210 -6.38 -5.43 -8.46
N ILE A 211 -7.68 -5.34 -8.73
CA ILE A 211 -8.33 -4.07 -9.10
C ILE A 211 -8.37 -3.12 -7.90
N LEU A 212 -8.68 -3.62 -6.71
CA LEU A 212 -8.67 -2.83 -5.47
C LEU A 212 -7.28 -2.26 -5.16
N VAL A 213 -6.23 -3.06 -5.28
CA VAL A 213 -4.84 -2.63 -5.06
C VAL A 213 -4.40 -1.61 -6.12
N MET A 214 -4.76 -1.83 -7.38
CA MET A 214 -4.50 -0.88 -8.46
C MET A 214 -5.19 0.46 -8.20
N LEU A 215 -6.46 0.42 -7.83
CA LEU A 215 -7.24 1.61 -7.52
C LEU A 215 -6.70 2.35 -6.31
N LEU A 216 -6.37 1.65 -5.23
CA LEU A 216 -5.71 2.21 -4.05
C LEU A 216 -4.41 2.93 -4.44
N THR A 217 -3.58 2.30 -5.29
CA THR A 217 -2.33 2.90 -5.77
C THR A 217 -2.56 4.19 -6.55
N ILE A 218 -3.59 4.21 -7.43
CA ILE A 218 -3.97 5.41 -8.18
C ILE A 218 -4.43 6.52 -7.23
N ILE A 219 -5.32 6.22 -6.28
CA ILE A 219 -5.81 7.18 -5.29
C ILE A 219 -4.66 7.74 -4.46
N MET A 220 -3.69 6.90 -4.09
CA MET A 220 -2.47 7.32 -3.41
C MET A 220 -1.59 8.25 -4.26
N GLY A 221 -1.51 8.02 -5.57
CA GLY A 221 -0.89 8.95 -6.51
C GLY A 221 -1.62 10.29 -6.60
N VAL A 222 -2.96 10.25 -6.63
CA VAL A 222 -3.80 11.45 -6.57
C VAL A 222 -3.52 12.20 -5.27
N LEU A 223 -3.50 11.52 -4.12
CA LEU A 223 -3.20 12.09 -2.81
C LEU A 223 -1.82 12.75 -2.77
N GLY A 224 -0.79 12.08 -3.30
CA GLY A 224 0.56 12.65 -3.43
C GLY A 224 0.54 13.96 -4.21
N SER A 225 -0.19 14.04 -5.32
CA SER A 225 -0.33 15.28 -6.08
C SER A 225 -1.16 16.35 -5.35
N VAL A 226 -2.19 15.98 -4.59
CA VAL A 226 -2.94 16.93 -3.76
C VAL A 226 -2.06 17.55 -2.67
N ILE A 227 -1.11 16.78 -2.12
CA ILE A 227 -0.13 17.29 -1.15
C ILE A 227 0.80 18.33 -1.79
N THR A 228 1.36 18.05 -2.98
CA THR A 228 2.22 19.04 -3.67
C THR A 228 1.44 20.30 -4.02
N MET A 229 0.22 20.14 -4.48
CA MET A 229 -0.70 21.22 -4.82
C MET A 229 -1.04 22.09 -3.61
N THR A 230 -1.27 21.49 -2.44
CA THR A 230 -1.47 22.22 -1.18
C THR A 230 -0.26 23.04 -0.81
N TRP A 231 0.94 22.48 -0.97
CA TRP A 231 2.18 23.19 -0.68
C TRP A 231 2.41 24.40 -1.61
N THR A 232 2.15 24.22 -2.91
CA THR A 232 2.24 25.32 -3.88
C THR A 232 1.17 26.40 -3.63
N PHE A 233 -0.03 25.99 -3.21
CA PHE A 233 -1.11 26.89 -2.82
C PHE A 233 -0.73 27.73 -1.60
N VAL A 234 -0.15 27.12 -0.56
CA VAL A 234 0.32 27.82 0.65
C VAL A 234 1.45 28.80 0.33
N ARG A 235 2.35 28.45 -0.58
CA ARG A 235 3.47 29.32 -1.00
C ARG A 235 3.06 30.51 -1.86
N ARG A 236 1.80 30.58 -2.31
CA ARG A 236 1.27 31.64 -3.20
C ARG A 236 2.10 31.83 -4.46
N ASP A 237 2.60 30.74 -5.06
CA ASP A 237 3.26 30.83 -6.36
C ASP A 237 2.24 31.27 -7.42
N SER A 238 2.38 32.50 -7.90
CA SER A 238 1.41 33.21 -8.75
C SER A 238 1.30 32.69 -10.19
N GLY A 239 2.02 31.61 -10.52
CA GLY A 239 2.03 30.98 -11.84
C GLY A 239 1.02 29.82 -12.03
N LEU A 240 0.23 29.47 -11.01
CA LEU A 240 -0.73 28.38 -11.12
C LEU A 240 -2.00 28.81 -11.87
N SER A 241 -2.16 28.35 -13.11
CA SER A 241 -3.43 28.45 -13.83
C SER A 241 -4.48 27.50 -13.21
N VAL A 242 -5.76 27.90 -13.22
CA VAL A 242 -6.88 27.05 -12.76
C VAL A 242 -6.89 25.70 -13.49
N ARG A 243 -6.53 25.69 -14.77
CA ARG A 243 -6.38 24.46 -15.58
C ARG A 243 -5.32 23.53 -14.99
N ARG A 244 -4.17 24.06 -14.60
CA ARG A 244 -3.10 23.28 -13.97
C ARG A 244 -3.55 22.72 -12.62
N PHE A 245 -4.28 23.52 -11.84
CA PHE A 245 -4.86 23.11 -10.56
C PHE A 245 -5.80 21.90 -10.71
N LEU A 246 -6.68 21.90 -11.72
CA LEU A 246 -7.59 20.78 -11.97
C LEU A 246 -6.90 19.51 -12.51
N LEU A 247 -5.84 19.66 -13.32
CA LEU A 247 -5.17 18.53 -13.97
C LEU A 247 -4.13 17.84 -13.08
N LEU A 248 -3.53 18.54 -12.11
CA LEU A 248 -2.47 17.97 -11.26
C LEU A 248 -2.85 16.64 -10.60
N PRO A 249 -3.99 16.52 -9.90
CA PRO A 249 -4.38 15.28 -9.24
C PRO A 249 -4.48 14.09 -10.21
N PHE A 250 -5.00 14.34 -11.42
CA PHE A 250 -5.10 13.33 -12.48
C PHE A 250 -3.72 12.88 -12.97
N VAL A 251 -2.78 13.82 -13.13
CA VAL A 251 -1.38 13.50 -13.47
C VAL A 251 -0.73 12.65 -12.38
N GLY A 252 -0.98 12.96 -11.11
CA GLY A 252 -0.55 12.13 -9.97
C GLY A 252 -1.07 10.70 -10.06
N GLY A 253 -2.38 10.52 -10.26
CA GLY A 253 -3.00 9.21 -10.43
C GLY A 253 -2.43 8.42 -11.62
N MET A 254 -2.28 9.07 -12.78
CA MET A 254 -1.70 8.46 -13.98
C MET A 254 -0.24 8.06 -13.77
N SER A 255 0.57 8.89 -13.10
CA SER A 255 1.97 8.57 -12.80
C SER A 255 2.10 7.36 -11.88
N ALA A 256 1.25 7.27 -10.85
CA ALA A 256 1.23 6.10 -9.97
C ALA A 256 0.78 4.84 -10.72
N PHE A 257 -0.18 4.95 -11.63
CA PHE A 257 -0.61 3.84 -12.48
C PHE A 257 0.51 3.31 -13.39
N ILE A 258 1.25 4.20 -14.05
CA ILE A 258 2.39 3.82 -14.91
C ILE A 258 3.47 3.12 -14.09
N VAL A 259 3.82 3.66 -12.92
CA VAL A 259 4.82 3.03 -12.03
C VAL A 259 4.35 1.67 -11.53
N LEU A 260 3.05 1.50 -11.22
CA LEU A 260 2.49 0.21 -10.85
C LEU A 260 2.64 -0.83 -11.98
N ILE A 261 2.39 -0.45 -13.23
CA ILE A 261 2.59 -1.34 -14.39
C ILE A 261 4.05 -1.76 -14.48
N PHE A 262 4.99 -0.81 -14.37
CA PHE A 262 6.42 -1.13 -14.41
C PHE A 262 6.86 -2.03 -13.25
N LEU A 263 6.34 -1.82 -12.04
CA LEU A 263 6.61 -2.69 -10.91
C LEU A 263 6.09 -4.10 -11.17
N LYS A 264 4.83 -4.25 -11.62
CA LYS A 264 4.25 -5.57 -11.93
C LYS A 264 4.99 -6.26 -13.08
N ALA A 265 5.37 -5.53 -14.14
CA ALA A 265 6.20 -6.06 -15.22
C ALA A 265 7.61 -6.45 -14.76
N GLY A 266 8.22 -5.64 -13.87
CA GLY A 266 9.51 -5.92 -13.26
C GLY A 266 9.48 -7.15 -12.36
N GLN A 267 8.39 -7.35 -11.60
CA GLN A 267 8.18 -8.58 -10.83
C GLN A 267 8.20 -9.80 -11.75
N LEU A 268 7.47 -9.78 -12.88
CA LEU A 268 7.45 -10.90 -13.83
C LEU A 268 8.84 -11.26 -14.35
N THR A 269 9.74 -10.28 -14.51
CA THR A 269 11.12 -10.51 -14.95
C THR A 269 11.99 -11.11 -13.82
N LEU A 270 11.74 -10.74 -12.56
CA LEU A 270 12.56 -11.15 -11.41
C LEU A 270 12.08 -12.46 -10.76
N THR A 271 10.78 -12.74 -10.76
CA THR A 271 10.17 -13.94 -10.15
C THR A 271 10.26 -15.17 -11.05
N ALA A 272 11.15 -15.18 -12.04
CA ALA A 272 11.48 -16.39 -12.79
C ALA A 272 12.10 -17.50 -11.89
N GLY A 273 12.48 -17.18 -10.64
CA GLY A 273 12.81 -18.15 -9.60
C GLY A 273 11.71 -18.26 -8.55
N GLU A 274 10.79 -19.22 -8.72
CA GLU A 274 9.86 -19.88 -7.77
C GLU A 274 9.11 -19.13 -6.64
N THR A 275 9.42 -17.89 -6.27
CA THR A 275 8.70 -17.14 -5.24
C THR A 275 7.73 -16.16 -5.87
N THR A 276 6.47 -16.57 -5.97
CA THR A 276 5.33 -15.68 -6.30
C THR A 276 4.88 -14.89 -5.07
N ASP A 277 5.82 -14.25 -4.37
CA ASP A 277 5.46 -13.39 -3.24
C ASP A 277 4.80 -12.13 -3.79
N GLU A 278 3.50 -12.01 -3.52
CA GLU A 278 2.72 -10.87 -3.96
C GLU A 278 3.15 -9.62 -3.17
N LEU A 279 3.37 -8.50 -3.88
CA LEU A 279 3.80 -7.25 -3.24
C LEU A 279 2.77 -6.81 -2.20
N SER A 280 3.26 -6.50 -1.00
CA SER A 280 2.45 -5.89 0.04
C SER A 280 1.75 -4.63 -0.48
N PRO A 281 0.43 -4.49 -0.30
CA PRO A 281 -0.32 -3.32 -0.77
C PRO A 281 0.17 -2.01 -0.13
N PHE A 282 0.82 -2.08 1.04
CA PHE A 282 1.45 -0.94 1.69
C PHE A 282 2.64 -0.39 0.92
N VAL A 283 3.49 -1.27 0.37
CA VAL A 283 4.64 -0.87 -0.45
C VAL A 283 4.16 -0.24 -1.75
N LEU A 284 3.16 -0.84 -2.40
CA LEU A 284 2.55 -0.29 -3.61
C LEU A 284 1.92 1.08 -3.37
N SER A 285 1.21 1.25 -2.24
CA SER A 285 0.64 2.53 -1.83
C SER A 285 1.72 3.58 -1.60
N PHE A 286 2.81 3.23 -0.90
CA PHE A 286 3.93 4.13 -0.66
C PHE A 286 4.59 4.59 -1.97
N VAL A 287 4.84 3.66 -2.89
CA VAL A 287 5.35 4.00 -4.23
C VAL A 287 4.36 4.88 -4.99
N GLY A 288 3.06 4.61 -4.88
CA GLY A 288 2.00 5.45 -5.46
C GLY A 288 2.09 6.90 -4.96
N ILE A 289 2.20 7.11 -3.65
CA ILE A 289 2.35 8.44 -3.05
C ILE A 289 3.61 9.13 -3.58
N ILE A 290 4.76 8.45 -3.54
CA ILE A 290 6.04 8.99 -4.03
C ILE A 290 5.92 9.37 -5.51
N SER A 291 5.31 8.52 -6.33
CA SER A 291 5.10 8.79 -7.75
C SER A 291 4.25 10.04 -7.95
N GLY A 292 3.15 10.18 -7.19
CA GLY A 292 2.32 11.39 -7.18
C GLY A 292 3.08 12.65 -6.77
N LEU A 293 3.89 12.58 -5.72
CA LEU A 293 4.73 13.68 -5.23
C LEU A 293 5.81 14.09 -6.24
N LEU A 294 6.40 13.11 -6.93
CA LEU A 294 7.46 13.33 -7.90
C LEU A 294 6.94 13.63 -9.31
N SER A 295 5.66 13.42 -9.59
CA SER A 295 5.06 13.49 -10.93
C SER A 295 5.49 14.73 -11.74
N GLU A 296 5.56 15.91 -11.10
CA GLU A 296 5.98 17.14 -11.77
C GLU A 296 7.47 17.13 -12.19
N ARG A 297 8.35 16.68 -11.28
CA ARG A 297 9.80 16.55 -11.56
C ARG A 297 10.09 15.38 -12.49
N ALA A 298 9.37 14.28 -12.31
CA ALA A 298 9.45 13.09 -13.12
C ALA A 298 9.03 13.38 -14.56
N TYR A 299 7.95 14.14 -14.78
CA TYR A 299 7.58 14.57 -16.13
C TYR A 299 8.66 15.44 -16.77
N GLY A 300 9.22 16.39 -16.03
CA GLY A 300 10.35 17.21 -16.51
C GLY A 300 11.53 16.34 -16.94
N ARG A 301 11.93 15.36 -16.11
CA ARG A 301 13.03 14.45 -16.43
C ARG A 301 12.71 13.44 -17.53
N ILE A 302 11.51 12.89 -17.58
CA ILE A 302 11.08 11.97 -18.65
C ILE A 302 10.99 12.73 -19.96
N SER A 303 10.51 13.97 -19.95
CA SER A 303 10.53 14.84 -21.13
C SER A 303 11.96 15.16 -21.55
N GLU A 304 12.86 15.43 -20.61
CA GLU A 304 14.28 15.71 -20.91
C GLU A 304 15.00 14.46 -21.44
N VAL A 305 14.88 13.32 -20.76
CA VAL A 305 15.45 12.04 -21.18
C VAL A 305 14.82 11.58 -22.49
N GLY A 306 13.50 11.71 -22.65
CA GLY A 306 12.79 11.39 -23.88
C GLY A 306 13.21 12.31 -25.02
N GLN A 307 13.35 13.62 -24.78
CA GLN A 307 13.92 14.55 -25.76
C GLN A 307 15.36 14.20 -26.08
N ASN A 308 16.18 13.75 -25.13
CA ASN A 308 17.55 13.34 -25.38
C ASN A 308 17.64 11.98 -26.07
N PHE A 309 16.67 11.09 -25.86
CA PHE A 309 16.58 9.77 -26.48
C PHE A 309 16.03 9.85 -27.92
N PHE A 310 15.02 10.70 -28.13
CA PHE A 310 14.41 10.96 -29.44
C PHE A 310 15.06 12.13 -30.19
N ARG A 311 15.96 12.89 -29.54
CA ARG A 311 17.12 13.46 -30.21
C ARG A 311 18.01 12.29 -30.60
N VAL A 312 17.54 11.52 -31.57
CA VAL A 312 18.42 10.94 -32.57
C VAL A 312 19.25 12.12 -33.01
N ASP A 313 20.52 12.17 -32.56
CA ASP A 313 21.47 13.25 -32.81
C ASP A 313 21.19 13.79 -34.20
N ALA A 314 20.64 15.00 -34.28
CA ALA A 314 20.25 15.60 -35.54
C ALA A 314 21.52 15.77 -36.34
N ARG A 315 21.85 14.74 -37.14
CA ARG A 315 23.11 14.45 -37.82
C ARG A 315 24.15 15.55 -37.59
N GLN A 316 24.75 15.55 -36.41
CA GLN A 316 25.67 16.61 -36.05
C GLN A 316 27.05 16.14 -36.46
N ASP A 317 27.61 16.80 -37.47
CA ASP A 317 28.95 16.52 -37.93
C ASP A 317 29.92 16.86 -36.78
N ARG A 318 30.81 15.92 -36.45
CA ARG A 318 31.76 16.04 -35.34
C ARG A 318 33.19 15.95 -35.86
N TRP A 319 34.11 16.65 -35.22
CA TRP A 319 35.52 16.66 -35.62
C TRP A 319 36.29 15.57 -34.89
N GLY A 320 37.19 14.89 -35.61
CA GLY A 320 38.07 13.89 -35.00
C GLY A 320 39.04 14.51 -34.00
N ILE A 321 39.18 13.91 -32.81
CA ILE A 321 40.25 14.23 -31.86
C ILE A 321 41.29 13.11 -31.90
N ARG A 322 42.51 13.45 -32.32
CA ARG A 322 43.65 12.50 -32.31
C ARG A 322 43.31 11.18 -33.02
N LEU A 323 42.55 11.28 -34.11
CA LEU A 323 42.08 10.12 -34.87
C LEU A 323 43.27 9.37 -35.47
N ASP A 324 44.30 10.12 -35.87
CA ASP A 324 45.60 9.63 -36.33
C ASP A 324 46.27 8.69 -35.31
N GLU A 325 46.34 9.09 -34.04
CA GLU A 325 46.91 8.25 -32.99
C GLU A 325 46.07 7.00 -32.72
N ALA A 326 44.75 7.15 -32.71
CA ALA A 326 43.82 6.06 -32.46
C ALA A 326 43.86 5.01 -33.60
N LEU A 327 43.94 5.46 -34.85
CA LEU A 327 44.11 4.62 -36.03
C LEU A 327 45.47 3.92 -36.05
N ALA A 328 46.55 4.64 -35.73
CA ALA A 328 47.89 4.06 -35.61
C ALA A 328 47.94 2.98 -34.52
N ALA A 329 47.30 3.20 -33.37
CA ALA A 329 47.20 2.22 -32.28
C ALA A 329 46.39 0.97 -32.69
N ALA A 330 45.36 1.15 -33.51
CA ALA A 330 44.57 0.05 -34.07
C ALA A 330 45.25 -0.65 -35.27
N GLY A 331 46.35 -0.09 -35.80
CA GLY A 331 47.02 -0.58 -37.00
C GLY A 331 46.23 -0.37 -38.29
N VAL A 332 45.31 0.60 -38.31
CA VAL A 332 44.46 0.92 -39.48
C VAL A 332 45.10 2.08 -40.25
N SER A 333 45.28 1.90 -41.55
CA SER A 333 45.89 2.89 -42.45
C SER A 333 44.87 3.91 -42.98
N VAL A 334 45.30 5.10 -43.40
CA VAL A 334 44.40 6.15 -43.92
C VAL A 334 43.72 5.68 -45.22
N GLU A 335 44.44 4.90 -46.04
CA GLU A 335 43.96 4.27 -47.26
C GLU A 335 42.85 3.26 -46.99
N GLU A 336 42.94 2.57 -45.85
CA GLU A 336 41.91 1.65 -45.41
C GLU A 336 40.66 2.39 -44.92
N VAL A 337 40.83 3.52 -44.22
CA VAL A 337 39.71 4.41 -43.86
C VAL A 337 39.04 4.97 -45.11
N ALA A 338 39.82 5.50 -46.06
CA ALA A 338 39.32 6.02 -47.34
C ALA A 338 38.49 4.97 -48.09
N ARG A 339 39.01 3.74 -48.18
CA ARG A 339 38.33 2.61 -48.83
C ARG A 339 37.02 2.22 -48.15
N HIS A 340 36.98 2.24 -46.81
CA HIS A 340 35.76 1.87 -46.06
C HIS A 340 34.70 2.98 -46.05
N LEU A 341 35.10 4.23 -46.25
CA LEU A 341 34.20 5.39 -46.28
C LEU A 341 33.79 5.82 -47.70
N ASP A 342 34.35 5.20 -48.75
CA ASP A 342 34.18 5.60 -50.15
C ASP A 342 34.56 7.07 -50.39
N LEU A 343 35.67 7.49 -49.77
CA LEU A 343 36.24 8.84 -49.88
C LEU A 343 37.56 8.79 -50.63
N ASP A 344 37.90 9.91 -51.29
CA ASP A 344 39.25 10.11 -51.80
C ASP A 344 40.25 10.16 -50.63
N GLU A 345 41.48 9.70 -50.87
CA GLU A 345 42.52 9.60 -49.83
C GLU A 345 42.83 10.95 -49.18
N VAL A 346 42.68 12.05 -49.94
CA VAL A 346 42.85 13.43 -49.46
C VAL A 346 41.76 13.81 -48.46
N ASP A 347 40.50 13.51 -48.76
CA ASP A 347 39.36 13.82 -47.88
C ASP A 347 39.39 12.97 -46.61
N ALA A 348 39.78 11.69 -46.74
CA ALA A 348 40.01 10.81 -45.61
C ALA A 348 41.14 11.32 -44.70
N ALA A 349 42.24 11.82 -45.28
CA ALA A 349 43.33 12.44 -44.52
C ALA A 349 42.86 13.71 -43.80
N GLU A 350 42.10 14.59 -44.46
CA GLU A 350 41.54 15.79 -43.81
C GLU A 350 40.58 15.44 -42.67
N LEU A 351 39.80 14.38 -42.80
CA LEU A 351 38.91 13.89 -41.75
C LEU A 351 39.71 13.30 -40.56
N VAL A 352 40.75 12.51 -40.83
CA VAL A 352 41.64 11.92 -39.80
C VAL A 352 42.43 12.99 -39.04
N GLU A 353 42.89 14.04 -39.74
CA GLU A 353 43.56 15.20 -39.15
C GLU A 353 42.58 16.14 -38.41
N GLY A 354 41.28 15.85 -38.47
CA GLY A 354 40.22 16.64 -37.84
C GLY A 354 39.92 17.97 -38.55
N LYS A 355 40.46 18.20 -39.75
CA LYS A 355 40.20 19.40 -40.57
C LYS A 355 38.80 19.42 -41.16
N ALA A 356 38.26 18.24 -41.48
CA ALA A 356 36.88 18.05 -41.91
C ALA A 356 36.01 17.48 -40.78
N ALA A 357 34.73 17.85 -40.76
CA ALA A 357 33.76 17.26 -39.85
C ALA A 357 33.28 15.92 -40.42
N ALA A 358 33.23 14.88 -39.59
CA ALA A 358 32.73 13.58 -39.96
C ALA A 358 31.23 13.50 -39.75
N ASP A 359 30.49 13.01 -40.75
CA ASP A 359 29.07 12.74 -40.61
C ASP A 359 28.82 11.56 -39.63
N PRO A 360 27.60 11.35 -39.11
CA PRO A 360 27.34 10.31 -38.12
C PRO A 360 27.62 8.87 -38.60
N VAL A 361 27.50 8.61 -39.90
CA VAL A 361 27.79 7.30 -40.49
C VAL A 361 29.29 7.08 -40.54
N GLN A 362 30.04 8.08 -40.98
CA GLN A 362 31.51 8.11 -40.96
C GLN A 362 32.03 7.93 -39.53
N GLN A 363 31.45 8.64 -38.55
CA GLN A 363 31.81 8.51 -37.14
C GLN A 363 31.65 7.06 -36.64
N GLN A 364 30.55 6.38 -36.98
CA GLN A 364 30.31 4.99 -36.57
C GLN A 364 31.26 4.01 -37.28
N LEU A 365 31.51 4.20 -38.57
CA LEU A 365 32.41 3.34 -39.34
C LEU A 365 33.86 3.44 -38.83
N ILE A 366 34.34 4.65 -38.57
CA ILE A 366 35.68 4.86 -38.01
C ILE A 366 35.77 4.31 -36.58
N ALA A 367 34.75 4.54 -35.75
CA ALA A 367 34.67 3.96 -34.42
C ALA A 367 34.71 2.42 -34.44
N ALA A 368 34.03 1.79 -35.40
CA ALA A 368 34.06 0.35 -35.59
C ALA A 368 35.45 -0.17 -36.03
N LEU A 369 36.12 0.54 -36.95
CA LEU A 369 37.48 0.20 -37.39
C LEU A 369 38.49 0.25 -36.24
N VAL A 370 38.40 1.27 -35.39
CA VAL A 370 39.28 1.48 -34.23
C VAL A 370 38.84 0.67 -33.00
N ARG A 371 37.64 0.08 -33.02
CA ARG A 371 37.00 -0.62 -31.88
C ARG A 371 36.90 0.26 -30.63
N SER A 372 36.56 1.53 -30.81
CA SER A 372 36.39 2.51 -29.73
C SER A 372 35.02 3.19 -29.83
N GLU A 373 34.56 3.82 -28.76
CA GLU A 373 33.29 4.54 -28.78
C GLU A 373 33.42 5.88 -29.54
N PRO A 374 32.44 6.28 -30.39
CA PRO A 374 32.51 7.54 -31.13
C PRO A 374 32.71 8.78 -30.25
N ARG A 375 32.21 8.77 -29.01
CA ARG A 375 32.36 9.88 -28.05
C ARG A 375 33.80 10.11 -27.59
N VAL A 376 34.67 9.11 -27.70
CA VAL A 376 36.09 9.22 -27.35
C VAL A 376 36.90 9.77 -28.53
N LEU A 377 36.45 9.46 -29.75
CA LEU A 377 37.16 9.78 -30.99
C LEU A 377 36.74 11.13 -31.61
N PHE A 378 35.54 11.62 -31.31
CA PHE A 378 34.97 12.80 -31.96
C PHE A 378 34.50 13.86 -30.94
N THR A 379 34.61 15.13 -31.32
CA THR A 379 34.17 16.30 -30.52
C THR A 379 33.25 17.22 -31.29
N ASP A 380 32.40 17.93 -30.55
CA ASP A 380 31.53 18.98 -31.06
C ASP A 380 32.26 20.34 -31.20
N ILE A 381 33.55 20.42 -30.86
CA ILE A 381 34.35 21.64 -30.91
C ILE A 381 35.25 21.60 -32.16
N PRO A 382 35.09 22.52 -33.13
CA PRO A 382 35.98 22.57 -34.29
C PRO A 382 37.42 22.86 -33.83
N PRO A 383 38.45 22.24 -34.44
CA PRO A 383 39.82 22.57 -34.12
C PRO A 383 40.06 24.07 -34.35
N ALA A 384 40.77 24.71 -33.42
CA ALA A 384 41.11 26.12 -33.55
C ALA A 384 41.82 26.30 -34.89
N ALA A 385 41.18 27.02 -35.82
CA ALA A 385 41.72 27.24 -37.16
C ALA A 385 43.15 27.76 -36.99
N VAL A 386 44.13 26.96 -37.45
CA VAL A 386 45.53 27.38 -37.45
C VAL A 386 45.54 28.72 -38.18
N PRO A 387 45.90 29.84 -37.52
CA PRO A 387 45.87 31.14 -38.16
C PRO A 387 46.75 31.05 -39.40
N ARG A 388 46.12 31.11 -40.58
CA ARG A 388 46.84 31.18 -41.85
C ARG A 388 47.85 32.30 -41.69
N SER A 389 49.14 31.99 -41.89
CA SER A 389 50.19 33.00 -41.84
C SER A 389 49.74 34.22 -42.63
N PRO A 390 49.89 35.45 -42.09
CA PRO A 390 49.37 36.64 -42.72
C PRO A 390 49.84 36.69 -44.18
N PRO A 391 48.95 37.06 -45.12
CA PRO A 391 49.31 37.13 -46.53
C PRO A 391 50.55 38.01 -46.66
N VAL A 392 51.58 37.47 -47.32
CA VAL A 392 52.78 38.22 -47.70
C VAL A 392 52.30 39.51 -48.37
N PRO A 393 52.68 40.70 -47.88
CA PRO A 393 52.17 41.96 -48.38
C PRO A 393 52.44 42.05 -49.88
N ALA A 394 51.38 42.18 -50.67
CA ALA A 394 51.46 42.42 -52.10
C ALA A 394 52.26 43.72 -52.33
N ALA A 395 53.20 43.66 -53.28
CA ALA A 395 54.03 44.79 -53.68
C ALA A 395 53.15 46.03 -54.01
N PRO A 396 53.60 47.24 -53.63
CA PRO A 396 52.80 48.45 -53.76
C PRO A 396 52.53 48.78 -55.24
N THR A 397 51.26 48.69 -55.64
CA THR A 397 50.77 49.21 -56.92
C THR A 397 50.78 50.73 -56.86
N ALA A 398 51.50 51.35 -57.79
CA ALA A 398 51.60 52.80 -57.92
C ALA A 398 50.21 53.43 -58.16
N VAL A 399 49.86 54.40 -57.31
CA VAL A 399 48.65 55.23 -57.43
C VAL A 399 48.87 56.29 -58.52
N PRO A 400 48.01 56.39 -59.56
CA PRO A 400 48.03 57.52 -60.48
C PRO A 400 47.40 58.77 -59.82
N ALA A 401 48.02 59.92 -60.09
CA ALA A 401 47.69 61.22 -59.53
C ALA A 401 46.24 61.65 -59.80
N ALA A 402 45.56 62.10 -58.75
CA ALA A 402 44.23 62.69 -58.79
C ALA A 402 44.27 64.08 -59.45
N GLY A 403 43.55 64.22 -60.56
CA GLY A 403 43.18 65.50 -61.15
C GLY A 403 41.97 66.10 -60.42
N ALA A 404 42.05 67.41 -60.17
CA ALA A 404 40.98 68.25 -59.68
C ALA A 404 39.81 68.32 -60.68
N ASP A 405 38.58 68.47 -60.19
CA ASP A 405 37.76 69.64 -60.53
C ASP A 405 36.44 69.73 -59.74
N THR A 406 36.10 71.00 -59.50
CA THR A 406 34.92 71.66 -58.90
C THR A 406 33.57 71.26 -59.54
N VAL A 407 32.37 71.38 -58.92
CA VAL A 407 31.56 72.59 -58.64
C VAL A 407 30.25 72.14 -57.93
N PRO A 408 29.61 72.96 -57.06
CA PRO A 408 28.33 72.67 -56.40
C PRO A 408 27.12 73.32 -57.09
N VAL A 409 25.94 72.69 -57.07
CA VAL A 409 24.64 73.37 -57.30
C VAL A 409 23.52 72.69 -56.50
N THR A 410 22.99 73.42 -55.52
CA THR A 410 21.64 73.30 -54.90
C THR A 410 20.60 74.00 -55.79
N PRO A 411 19.28 73.73 -55.66
CA PRO A 411 18.46 74.15 -54.51
C PRO A 411 17.94 73.01 -53.65
#